data_AF-A0A9N8PEY1-F1
#
_entry.id   AF-A0A9N8PEY1-F1
#
_cell.length_a   1.000
_cell.length_b   1.000
_cell.length_c   1.000
_cell.angle_alpha   90.00
_cell.angle_beta   90.00
_cell.angle_gamma   90.00
#
_symmetry.space_group_name_H-M   'P 1'
#
loop_
_entity.id
_entity.type
_entity.pdbx_description
1 polymer ?
#
loop_
_entity_poly.entity_id
_entity_poly.type
_entity_poly.pdbx_seq_one_letter_code
_entity_poly.pdbx_strand_id
1 'polypeptide(L)'
;MSTYTSHLTTSREKPTFREPPCKDLVTSSHVVSPERTATDLLDKVRAQAYRDACRAAYFGVEKVYKAEEFIKELDQKLTGGQIGEMTALTGGVKVVWKKRLTAKAGLARCKTRPLPSATIELSDKIIDDQERLINAIAHEFCHVANNLISGDLRSHGPGFKEWGRQCEAAFPDLGIKITTKHSYRSKFEFIWTCCDKKCGKEVGRHTKSINPKTQACRCCGGLLVQTNPVARTLKTRLECDVEE
;
A
#
# COMPACT_ATOMS: atom_id res chain seq x y z
N MET A 1 6.77 -79.05 -6.31
CA MET A 1 8.21 -78.94 -5.98
C MET A 1 8.33 -77.83 -4.94
N SER A 2 8.24 -78.17 -3.67
CA SER A 2 9.38 -78.48 -2.78
C SER A 2 10.21 -77.23 -2.48
N THR A 3 9.92 -76.53 -1.37
CA THR A 3 10.60 -76.65 -0.05
C THR A 3 11.93 -75.90 0.01
N TYR A 4 12.09 -74.95 0.93
CA TYR A 4 12.75 -75.23 2.22
C TYR A 4 12.79 -73.98 3.12
N THR A 5 12.36 -74.20 4.35
CA THR A 5 12.54 -73.38 5.54
C THR A 5 13.99 -73.46 6.03
N SER A 6 14.53 -72.39 6.62
CA SER A 6 15.34 -72.50 7.85
C SER A 6 15.51 -71.14 8.53
N HIS A 7 15.06 -71.11 9.78
CA HIS A 7 15.33 -70.07 10.78
C HIS A 7 16.79 -70.12 11.24
N LEU A 8 17.33 -68.98 11.67
CA LEU A 8 18.33 -68.92 12.73
C LEU A 8 18.08 -67.69 13.60
N THR A 9 17.86 -67.97 14.87
CA THR A 9 17.68 -67.07 15.99
C THR A 9 19.01 -66.44 16.40
N THR A 10 19.01 -65.16 16.75
CA THR A 10 20.02 -64.59 17.64
C THR A 10 19.40 -63.49 18.49
N SER A 11 19.24 -63.81 19.76
CA SER A 11 18.93 -62.94 20.87
C SER A 11 20.10 -61.99 21.12
N ARG A 12 19.85 -60.68 21.13
CA ARG A 12 20.79 -59.69 21.66
C ARG A 12 20.06 -58.70 22.56
N GLU A 13 20.66 -58.50 23.72
CA GLU A 13 20.11 -57.94 24.95
C GLU A 13 19.72 -56.46 24.84
N LYS A 14 18.73 -56.05 25.63
CA LYS A 14 18.32 -54.65 25.80
C LYS A 14 19.44 -53.85 26.46
N PRO A 15 19.91 -52.73 25.88
CA PRO A 15 20.84 -51.85 26.58
C PRO A 15 20.10 -51.12 27.71
N THR A 16 20.55 -51.36 28.94
CA THR A 16 20.13 -50.64 30.14
C THR A 16 20.52 -49.17 30.04
N PHE A 17 19.53 -48.29 30.05
CA PHE A 17 19.73 -46.84 30.13
C PHE A 17 20.32 -46.49 31.50
N ARG A 18 21.59 -46.03 31.54
CA ARG A 18 22.15 -45.36 32.71
C ARG A 18 21.87 -43.88 32.56
N GLU A 19 21.15 -43.31 33.53
CA GLU A 19 20.95 -41.88 33.64
C GLU A 19 22.31 -41.18 33.87
N PRO A 20 22.63 -40.10 33.14
CA PRO A 20 23.79 -39.28 33.44
C PRO A 20 23.55 -38.48 34.74
N PRO A 21 24.59 -38.21 35.54
CA PRO A 21 24.44 -37.50 36.79
C PRO A 21 23.96 -36.06 36.53
N CYS A 22 22.97 -35.65 37.32
CA CYS A 22 22.44 -34.29 37.39
C CYS A 22 23.61 -33.32 37.62
N LYS A 23 23.97 -32.53 36.59
CA LYS A 23 24.83 -31.38 36.76
C LYS A 23 23.95 -30.21 37.16
N ASP A 24 24.33 -29.59 38.27
CA ASP A 24 23.62 -28.52 38.95
C ASP A 24 23.09 -27.44 38.00
N LEU A 25 21.82 -27.09 38.20
CA LEU A 25 21.18 -25.91 37.65
C LEU A 25 21.92 -24.66 38.15
N VAL A 26 22.93 -24.24 37.41
CA VAL A 26 23.33 -22.83 37.41
C VAL A 26 22.25 -22.10 36.64
N THR A 27 21.43 -21.34 37.35
CA THR A 27 20.58 -20.27 36.81
C THR A 27 21.47 -19.27 36.07
N SER A 28 21.76 -19.55 34.79
CA SER A 28 22.37 -18.61 33.87
C SER A 28 21.29 -17.60 33.49
N SER A 29 21.21 -16.51 34.23
CA SER A 29 20.64 -15.26 33.75
C SER A 29 21.40 -14.85 32.49
N HIS A 30 20.91 -15.27 31.32
CA HIS A 30 21.40 -14.79 30.03
C HIS A 30 21.16 -13.28 29.94
N VAL A 31 22.19 -12.52 30.27
CA VAL A 31 22.27 -11.11 29.89
C VAL A 31 22.43 -11.09 28.38
N VAL A 32 21.34 -10.86 27.66
CA VAL A 32 21.38 -10.66 26.21
C VAL A 32 22.18 -9.38 25.94
N SER A 33 23.36 -9.51 25.30
CA SER A 33 24.17 -8.35 24.95
C SER A 33 23.35 -7.34 24.12
N PRO A 34 23.38 -6.04 24.47
CA PRO A 34 22.62 -4.99 23.77
C PRO A 34 22.89 -4.95 22.26
N GLU A 35 24.11 -5.28 21.83
CA GLU A 35 24.51 -5.30 20.42
C GLU A 35 23.79 -6.36 19.59
N ARG A 36 23.57 -7.58 20.11
CA ARG A 36 22.84 -8.65 19.38
C ARG A 36 21.36 -8.30 19.20
N THR A 37 20.78 -7.57 20.15
CA THR A 37 19.38 -7.14 20.12
C THR A 37 19.17 -6.01 19.10
N ALA A 38 20.13 -5.07 19.00
CA ALA A 38 20.08 -3.98 18.03
C ALA A 38 20.25 -4.48 16.58
N THR A 39 21.11 -5.48 16.34
CA THR A 39 21.27 -6.08 15.00
C THR A 39 20.02 -6.83 14.54
N ASP A 40 19.38 -7.59 15.44
CA ASP A 40 18.13 -8.31 15.15
C ASP A 40 16.96 -7.36 14.81
N LEU A 41 16.83 -6.23 15.52
CA LEU A 41 15.83 -5.21 15.21
C LEU A 41 16.06 -4.56 13.84
N LEU A 42 17.31 -4.24 13.49
CA LEU A 42 17.65 -3.67 12.18
C LEU A 42 17.35 -4.64 11.04
N ASP A 43 17.61 -5.93 11.23
CA ASP A 43 17.33 -6.95 10.22
C ASP A 43 15.83 -7.19 10.04
N LYS A 44 15.04 -7.14 11.13
CA LYS A 44 13.57 -7.15 11.07
C LYS A 44 13.02 -5.95 10.27
N VAL A 45 13.53 -4.75 10.53
CA VAL A 45 13.12 -3.54 9.80
C VAL A 45 13.49 -3.64 8.31
N ARG A 46 14.70 -4.12 7.99
CA ARG A 46 15.13 -4.35 6.59
C ARG A 46 14.24 -5.36 5.88
N ALA A 47 13.94 -6.48 6.53
CA ALA A 47 13.07 -7.50 5.97
C ALA A 47 11.65 -6.98 5.71
N GLN A 48 11.12 -6.16 6.63
CA GLN A 48 9.82 -5.51 6.44
C GLN A 48 9.83 -4.52 5.27
N ALA A 49 10.84 -3.65 5.20
CA ALA A 49 10.99 -2.69 4.10
C ALA A 49 11.11 -3.39 2.74
N TYR A 50 11.83 -4.52 2.68
CA TYR A 50 11.91 -5.34 1.47
C TYR A 50 10.53 -5.89 1.07
N ARG A 51 9.79 -6.47 2.02
CA ARG A 51 8.42 -6.97 1.76
C ARG A 51 7.48 -5.87 1.26
N ASP A 52 7.53 -4.69 1.87
CA ASP A 52 6.69 -3.57 1.47
C ASP A 52 7.07 -3.03 0.08
N ALA A 53 8.37 -2.97 -0.24
CA ALA A 53 8.84 -2.61 -1.58
C ALA A 53 8.39 -3.63 -2.64
N CYS A 54 8.49 -4.93 -2.35
CA CYS A 54 8.00 -5.99 -3.23
C CYS A 54 6.48 -5.88 -3.44
N ARG A 55 5.71 -5.64 -2.37
CA ARG A 55 4.24 -5.45 -2.46
C ARG A 55 3.91 -4.23 -3.32
N ALA A 56 4.59 -3.10 -3.11
CA ALA A 56 4.37 -1.88 -3.87
C ALA A 56 4.74 -2.06 -5.36
N ALA A 57 5.85 -2.76 -5.64
CA ALA A 57 6.26 -3.07 -7.02
C ALA A 57 5.25 -4.00 -7.71
N TYR A 58 4.79 -5.05 -7.02
CA TYR A 58 3.76 -5.95 -7.52
C TYR A 58 2.46 -5.19 -7.83
N PHE A 59 1.96 -4.41 -6.87
CA PHE A 59 0.77 -3.58 -7.08
C PHE A 59 0.95 -2.57 -8.23
N GLY A 60 2.15 -1.99 -8.37
CA GLY A 60 2.47 -1.06 -9.45
C GLY A 60 2.28 -1.64 -10.85
N VAL A 61 2.57 -2.94 -11.04
CA VAL A 61 2.31 -3.66 -12.28
C VAL A 61 0.84 -4.07 -12.37
N GLU A 62 0.31 -4.61 -11.27
CA GLU A 62 -1.03 -5.20 -11.24
C GLU A 62 -2.16 -4.18 -11.41
N LYS A 63 -2.00 -2.97 -10.88
CA LYS A 63 -3.03 -1.92 -10.93
C LYS A 63 -3.43 -1.54 -12.35
N VAL A 64 -2.55 -1.72 -13.34
CA VAL A 64 -2.82 -1.35 -14.73
C VAL A 64 -3.92 -2.22 -15.32
N TYR A 65 -3.77 -3.55 -15.26
CA TYR A 65 -4.77 -4.46 -15.82
C TYR A 65 -6.06 -4.43 -14.99
N LYS A 66 -5.95 -4.34 -13.66
CA LYS A 66 -7.11 -4.21 -12.78
C LYS A 66 -7.94 -2.96 -13.07
N ALA A 67 -7.30 -1.87 -13.48
CA ALA A 67 -8.00 -0.66 -13.85
C ALA A 67 -8.89 -0.87 -15.08
N GLU A 68 -8.33 -1.50 -16.13
CA GLU A 68 -9.04 -1.75 -17.38
C GLU A 68 -10.21 -2.72 -17.19
N GLU A 69 -10.01 -3.81 -16.45
CA GLU A 69 -11.06 -4.78 -16.14
C GLU A 69 -12.19 -4.12 -15.33
N PHE A 70 -11.85 -3.31 -14.33
CA PHE A 70 -12.86 -2.66 -13.51
C PHE A 70 -13.66 -1.60 -14.29
N ILE A 71 -13.07 -0.89 -15.24
CA ILE A 71 -13.80 0.02 -16.13
C ILE A 71 -14.82 -0.73 -17.00
N LYS A 72 -14.46 -1.90 -17.53
CA LYS A 72 -15.39 -2.74 -18.30
C LYS A 72 -16.55 -3.21 -17.42
N GLU A 73 -16.27 -3.61 -16.18
CA GLU A 73 -17.30 -4.03 -15.24
C GLU A 73 -18.24 -2.86 -14.87
N LEU A 74 -17.69 -1.67 -14.64
CA LEU A 74 -18.47 -0.45 -14.40
C LEU A 74 -19.38 -0.12 -15.59
N ASP A 75 -18.85 -0.14 -16.81
CA ASP A 75 -19.64 0.11 -18.02
C ASP A 75 -20.75 -0.92 -18.19
N GLN A 76 -20.45 -2.19 -17.95
CA GLN A 76 -21.46 -3.23 -18.07
C GLN A 76 -22.57 -3.09 -17.01
N LYS A 77 -22.21 -2.82 -15.75
CA LYS A 77 -23.19 -2.76 -14.65
C LYS A 77 -23.98 -1.45 -14.60
N LEU A 78 -23.37 -0.33 -14.98
CA LEU A 78 -24.00 0.99 -14.86
C LEU A 78 -24.66 1.45 -16.14
N THR A 79 -24.07 1.11 -17.29
CA THR A 79 -24.49 1.64 -18.60
C THR A 79 -24.79 0.53 -19.61
N GLY A 80 -24.75 -0.74 -19.21
CA GLY A 80 -25.03 -1.87 -20.10
C GLY A 80 -24.05 -1.99 -21.27
N GLY A 81 -22.83 -1.43 -21.15
CA GLY A 81 -21.84 -1.41 -22.22
C GLY A 81 -21.94 -0.20 -23.18
N GLN A 82 -22.91 0.70 -22.96
CA GLN A 82 -23.17 1.81 -23.87
C GLN A 82 -21.97 2.77 -24.02
N ILE A 83 -21.18 3.00 -22.96
CA ILE A 83 -20.03 3.91 -23.05
C ILE A 83 -18.93 3.30 -23.92
N GLY A 84 -18.68 1.99 -23.79
CA GLY A 84 -17.78 1.23 -24.63
C GLY A 84 -18.19 1.30 -26.10
N GLU A 85 -19.48 1.11 -26.40
CA GLU A 85 -20.03 1.24 -27.75
C GLU A 85 -19.85 2.65 -28.32
N MET A 86 -20.23 3.68 -27.55
CA MET A 86 -20.11 5.09 -27.98
C MET A 86 -18.67 5.48 -28.28
N THR A 87 -17.71 4.95 -27.52
CA THR A 87 -16.29 5.28 -27.65
C THR A 87 -15.50 4.29 -28.51
N ALA A 88 -16.13 3.24 -29.04
CA ALA A 88 -15.46 2.16 -29.79
C ALA A 88 -14.61 2.69 -30.96
N LEU A 89 -15.15 3.64 -31.75
CA LEU A 89 -14.44 4.24 -32.89
C LEU A 89 -13.22 5.08 -32.50
N THR A 90 -13.13 5.51 -31.24
CA THR A 90 -11.98 6.25 -30.72
C THR A 90 -11.05 5.38 -29.88
N GLY A 91 -11.29 4.07 -29.83
CA GLY A 91 -10.48 3.08 -29.10
C GLY A 91 -11.00 2.75 -27.70
N GLY A 92 -12.28 2.97 -27.42
CA GLY A 92 -12.90 2.72 -26.13
C GLY A 92 -12.54 3.77 -25.07
N VAL A 93 -12.86 3.45 -23.81
CA VAL A 93 -12.44 4.27 -22.65
C VAL A 93 -10.94 4.08 -22.41
N LYS A 94 -10.15 5.13 -22.60
CA LYS A 94 -8.69 5.07 -22.46
C LYS A 94 -8.24 5.33 -21.03
N VAL A 95 -7.37 4.48 -20.50
CA VAL A 95 -6.72 4.69 -19.20
C VAL A 95 -5.32 5.24 -19.41
N VAL A 96 -4.98 6.37 -18.77
CA VAL A 96 -3.66 6.99 -18.88
C VAL A 96 -3.06 7.23 -17.50
N TRP A 97 -1.97 6.53 -17.19
CA TRP A 97 -1.24 6.72 -15.93
C TRP A 97 -0.30 7.94 -16.01
N LYS A 98 -0.45 8.87 -15.06
CA LYS A 98 0.29 10.15 -15.01
C LYS A 98 1.18 10.21 -13.76
N LYS A 99 2.50 10.28 -13.98
CA LYS A 99 3.51 10.47 -12.91
C LYS A 99 3.45 11.82 -12.21
N ARG A 100 2.88 12.84 -12.88
CA ARG A 100 2.80 14.25 -12.41
C ARG A 100 1.40 14.69 -11.99
N LEU A 101 0.41 13.78 -11.96
CA LEU A 101 -0.92 14.08 -11.43
C LEU A 101 -0.88 13.95 -9.90
N THR A 102 -0.49 15.01 -9.19
CA THR A 102 -0.25 14.97 -7.73
C THR A 102 -1.31 15.67 -6.89
N ALA A 103 -2.25 16.37 -7.52
CA ALA A 103 -3.33 17.08 -6.81
C ALA A 103 -4.59 16.23 -6.60
N LYS A 104 -4.79 15.18 -7.40
CA LYS A 104 -5.98 14.31 -7.40
C LYS A 104 -5.62 12.92 -7.89
N ALA A 105 -6.35 11.90 -7.45
CA ALA A 105 -6.08 10.52 -7.85
C ALA A 105 -6.49 10.21 -9.30
N GLY A 106 -7.47 10.92 -9.84
CA GLY A 106 -7.98 10.73 -11.19
C GLY A 106 -8.44 12.02 -11.84
N LEU A 107 -8.63 12.00 -13.16
CA LEU A 107 -9.29 13.02 -13.95
C LEU A 107 -9.91 12.43 -15.21
N ALA A 108 -11.23 12.51 -15.34
CA ALA A 108 -11.94 12.21 -16.57
C ALA A 108 -11.86 13.35 -17.61
N ARG A 109 -11.69 12.99 -18.88
CA ARG A 109 -11.82 13.88 -20.04
C ARG A 109 -12.72 13.24 -21.08
N CYS A 110 -13.80 13.91 -21.43
CA CYS A 110 -14.75 13.43 -22.42
C CYS A 110 -14.89 14.42 -23.58
N LYS A 111 -15.15 13.90 -24.78
CA LYS A 111 -15.67 14.66 -25.92
C LYS A 111 -16.92 13.96 -26.41
N THR A 112 -17.97 14.70 -26.72
CA THR A 112 -19.21 14.14 -27.28
C THR A 112 -19.30 14.28 -28.80
N ARG A 113 -18.59 15.25 -29.40
CA ARG A 113 -18.58 15.53 -30.84
C ARG A 113 -17.16 15.93 -31.32
N PRO A 114 -16.81 15.71 -32.61
CA PRO A 114 -17.60 15.00 -33.63
C PRO A 114 -17.66 13.48 -33.42
N LEU A 115 -16.67 12.89 -32.73
CA LEU A 115 -16.66 11.49 -32.32
C LEU A 115 -16.57 11.40 -30.80
N PRO A 116 -17.44 10.61 -30.13
CA PRO A 116 -17.35 10.43 -28.70
C PRO A 116 -16.02 9.79 -28.29
N SER A 117 -15.38 10.33 -27.27
CA SER A 117 -14.17 9.76 -26.66
C SER A 117 -14.13 10.01 -25.16
N ALA A 118 -13.55 9.07 -24.42
CA ALA A 118 -13.35 9.14 -22.98
C ALA A 118 -11.92 8.75 -22.64
N THR A 119 -11.27 9.55 -21.80
CA THR A 119 -9.97 9.27 -21.20
C THR A 119 -10.06 9.46 -19.70
N ILE A 120 -9.67 8.44 -18.94
CA ILE A 120 -9.48 8.51 -17.49
C ILE A 120 -7.98 8.60 -17.21
N GLU A 121 -7.52 9.77 -16.77
CA GLU A 121 -6.14 9.98 -16.32
C GLU A 121 -6.03 9.59 -14.84
N LEU A 122 -5.12 8.68 -14.49
CA LEU A 122 -4.93 8.19 -13.12
C LEU A 122 -3.56 8.58 -12.58
N SER A 123 -3.49 8.91 -11.28
CA SER A 123 -2.26 9.26 -10.60
C SER A 123 -1.48 8.01 -10.24
N ASP A 124 -0.29 7.90 -10.81
CA ASP A 124 0.62 6.80 -10.50
C ASP A 124 1.07 6.80 -9.03
N LYS A 125 1.17 8.01 -8.44
CA LYS A 125 1.68 8.21 -7.07
C LYS A 125 0.62 8.14 -5.99
N ILE A 126 -0.60 8.61 -6.27
CA ILE A 126 -1.67 8.66 -5.25
C ILE A 126 -2.37 7.30 -5.12
N ILE A 127 -2.46 6.54 -6.21
CA ILE A 127 -3.06 5.21 -6.23
C ILE A 127 -1.97 4.18 -5.91
N ASP A 128 -1.83 3.90 -4.61
CA ASP A 128 -0.83 3.00 -4.03
C ASP A 128 -1.41 1.73 -3.41
N ASP A 129 -2.74 1.58 -3.44
CA ASP A 129 -3.45 0.39 -2.96
C ASP A 129 -4.74 0.14 -3.76
N GLN A 130 -5.33 -1.04 -3.54
CA GLN A 130 -6.53 -1.50 -4.23
C GLN A 130 -7.76 -0.63 -3.96
N GLU A 131 -7.94 -0.17 -2.72
CA GLU A 131 -9.11 0.63 -2.33
C GLU A 131 -9.12 1.97 -3.06
N ARG A 132 -7.96 2.63 -3.13
CA ARG A 132 -7.77 3.88 -3.88
C ARG A 132 -7.96 3.68 -5.37
N LEU A 133 -7.52 2.54 -5.91
CA LEU A 133 -7.69 2.21 -7.32
C LEU A 133 -9.18 2.15 -7.67
N ILE A 134 -9.93 1.34 -6.94
CA ILE A 134 -11.36 1.14 -7.16
C ILE A 134 -12.11 2.47 -7.01
N ASN A 135 -11.92 3.19 -5.90
CA ASN A 135 -12.63 4.44 -5.65
C ASN A 135 -12.28 5.54 -6.67
N ALA A 136 -11.01 5.64 -7.10
CA ALA A 136 -10.61 6.63 -8.09
C ALA A 136 -11.25 6.35 -9.43
N ILE A 137 -11.19 5.10 -9.89
CA ILE A 137 -11.78 4.71 -11.17
C ILE A 137 -13.29 4.89 -11.15
N ALA A 138 -13.97 4.44 -10.09
CA ALA A 138 -15.41 4.57 -9.95
C ALA A 138 -15.85 6.06 -9.98
N HIS A 139 -15.11 6.94 -9.29
CA HIS A 139 -15.35 8.38 -9.32
C HIS A 139 -15.17 8.97 -10.72
N GLU A 140 -14.06 8.67 -11.39
CA GLU A 140 -13.82 9.20 -12.73
C GLU A 140 -14.81 8.62 -13.75
N PHE A 141 -15.23 7.36 -13.59
CA PHE A 141 -16.24 6.74 -14.44
C PHE A 141 -17.62 7.41 -14.27
N CYS A 142 -18.00 7.80 -13.05
CA CYS A 142 -19.21 8.59 -12.82
C CYS A 142 -19.19 9.92 -13.59
N HIS A 143 -18.02 10.58 -13.71
CA HIS A 143 -17.88 11.75 -14.59
C HIS A 143 -18.08 11.38 -16.06
N VAL A 144 -17.49 10.28 -16.52
CA VAL A 144 -17.66 9.81 -17.91
C VAL A 144 -19.13 9.53 -18.21
N ALA A 145 -19.83 8.78 -17.37
CA ALA A 145 -21.25 8.48 -17.53
C ALA A 145 -22.11 9.75 -17.51
N ASN A 146 -21.85 10.65 -16.58
CA ASN A 146 -22.57 11.92 -16.51
C ASN A 146 -22.41 12.77 -17.79
N ASN A 147 -21.19 12.80 -18.34
CA ASN A 147 -20.87 13.58 -19.55
C ASN A 147 -21.43 12.94 -20.83
N LEU A 148 -21.26 11.63 -21.01
CA LEU A 148 -21.60 10.94 -22.26
C LEU A 148 -23.05 10.45 -22.30
N ILE A 149 -23.60 9.99 -21.19
CA ILE A 149 -24.97 9.45 -21.13
C ILE A 149 -25.95 10.54 -20.72
N SER A 150 -25.70 11.23 -19.60
CA SER A 150 -26.63 12.25 -19.08
C SER A 150 -26.47 13.62 -19.73
N GLY A 151 -25.40 13.85 -20.50
CA GLY A 151 -25.12 15.14 -21.14
C GLY A 151 -24.80 16.29 -20.17
N ASP A 152 -24.52 15.99 -18.89
CA ASP A 152 -24.20 17.00 -17.88
C ASP A 152 -22.68 17.11 -17.70
N LEU A 153 -22.13 18.24 -18.12
CA LEU A 153 -20.70 18.54 -18.06
C LEU A 153 -20.25 19.15 -16.73
N ARG A 154 -21.18 19.43 -15.81
CA ARG A 154 -20.84 19.91 -14.47
C ARG A 154 -20.13 18.79 -13.71
N SER A 155 -19.05 19.14 -13.00
CA SER A 155 -18.22 18.19 -12.26
C SER A 155 -19.04 17.32 -11.30
N HIS A 156 -19.63 17.92 -10.27
CA HIS A 156 -20.31 17.19 -9.19
C HIS A 156 -21.77 17.60 -9.01
N GLY A 157 -22.45 17.83 -10.13
CA GLY A 157 -23.87 18.17 -10.19
C GLY A 157 -24.80 17.01 -9.78
N PRO A 158 -26.13 17.19 -9.86
CA PRO A 158 -27.10 16.15 -9.53
C PRO A 158 -26.88 14.85 -10.32
N GLY A 159 -26.57 14.92 -11.62
CA GLY A 159 -26.33 13.73 -12.43
C GLY A 159 -25.11 12.92 -11.96
N PHE A 160 -24.00 13.58 -11.62
CA PHE A 160 -22.84 12.92 -11.02
C PHE A 160 -23.19 12.19 -9.72
N LYS A 161 -23.98 12.83 -8.84
CA LYS A 161 -24.39 12.22 -7.57
C LYS A 161 -25.27 10.99 -7.78
N GLU A 162 -26.15 11.03 -8.78
CA GLU A 162 -27.00 9.90 -9.11
C GLU A 162 -26.19 8.73 -9.67
N TRP A 163 -25.25 8.97 -10.60
CA TRP A 163 -24.30 7.95 -11.04
C TRP A 163 -23.47 7.39 -9.89
N GLY A 164 -23.05 8.25 -8.96
CA GLY A 164 -22.36 7.84 -7.75
C GLY A 164 -23.20 6.88 -6.90
N ARG A 165 -24.48 7.19 -6.68
CA ARG A 165 -25.41 6.33 -5.93
C ARG A 165 -25.64 5.00 -6.63
N GLN A 166 -25.79 4.99 -7.95
CA GLN A 166 -25.93 3.76 -8.74
C GLN A 166 -24.65 2.90 -8.67
N CYS A 167 -23.48 3.55 -8.73
CA CYS A 167 -22.19 2.89 -8.57
C CYS A 167 -22.05 2.24 -7.19
N GLU A 168 -22.33 2.97 -6.11
CA GLU A 168 -22.30 2.42 -4.75
C GLU A 168 -23.27 1.23 -4.60
N ALA A 169 -24.46 1.29 -5.21
CA ALA A 169 -25.45 0.22 -5.15
C ALA A 169 -25.07 -1.02 -5.98
N ALA A 170 -24.38 -0.84 -7.11
CA ALA A 170 -23.98 -1.94 -7.99
C ALA A 170 -22.78 -2.74 -7.46
N PHE A 171 -22.06 -2.20 -6.48
CA PHE A 171 -20.84 -2.78 -5.92
C PHE A 171 -20.78 -2.67 -4.38
N PRO A 172 -21.76 -3.25 -3.66
CA PRO A 172 -21.87 -3.10 -2.21
C PRO A 172 -20.65 -3.65 -1.45
N ASP A 173 -20.02 -4.71 -1.97
CA ASP A 173 -18.92 -5.42 -1.30
C ASP A 173 -17.54 -4.78 -1.54
N LEU A 174 -17.43 -3.83 -2.48
CA LEU A 174 -16.15 -3.21 -2.85
C LEU A 174 -15.80 -1.97 -2.03
N GLY A 175 -16.66 -1.57 -1.07
CA GLY A 175 -16.43 -0.41 -0.23
C GLY A 175 -16.33 0.91 -1.01
N ILE A 176 -17.02 1.01 -2.14
CA ILE A 176 -17.01 2.21 -2.98
C ILE A 176 -17.75 3.33 -2.26
N LYS A 177 -17.13 4.50 -2.19
CA LYS A 177 -17.77 5.72 -1.71
C LYS A 177 -17.50 6.89 -2.66
N ILE A 178 -18.52 7.29 -3.41
CA ILE A 178 -18.42 8.38 -4.37
C ILE A 178 -18.68 9.71 -3.68
N THR A 179 -17.59 10.39 -3.30
CA THR A 179 -17.63 11.73 -2.73
C THR A 179 -17.38 12.81 -3.79
N THR A 180 -17.84 14.03 -3.55
CA THR A 180 -17.59 15.18 -4.45
C THR A 180 -16.17 15.73 -4.31
N LYS A 181 -15.46 15.41 -3.22
CA LYS A 181 -14.05 15.74 -3.03
C LYS A 181 -13.22 14.48 -3.25
N HIS A 182 -12.12 14.57 -3.99
CA HIS A 182 -11.10 13.53 -4.05
C HIS A 182 -10.26 13.51 -2.76
N SER A 183 -10.91 13.36 -1.60
CA SER A 183 -10.23 13.35 -0.30
C SER A 183 -9.60 12.00 -0.03
N TYR A 184 -8.60 11.62 -0.83
CA TYR A 184 -7.67 10.60 -0.42
C TYR A 184 -6.79 11.22 0.66
N ARG A 185 -6.84 10.69 1.89
CA ARG A 185 -5.89 11.10 2.92
C ARG A 185 -4.51 10.76 2.38
N SER A 186 -3.70 11.76 2.01
CA SER A 186 -2.35 11.51 1.48
C SER A 186 -1.60 10.59 2.44
N LYS A 187 -1.24 9.37 2.00
CA LYS A 187 -0.17 8.64 2.66
C LYS A 187 1.09 9.45 2.39
N PHE A 188 1.60 10.08 3.42
CA PHE A 188 2.84 10.82 3.30
C PHE A 188 4.00 9.83 3.29
N GLU A 189 4.82 9.88 2.25
CA GLU A 189 6.02 9.04 2.13
C GLU A 189 6.96 9.28 3.32
N PHE A 190 7.02 10.52 3.81
CA PHE A 190 7.82 10.91 4.97
C PHE A 190 6.91 11.35 6.12
N ILE A 191 6.84 10.57 7.19
CA ILE A 191 6.13 10.93 8.43
C ILE A 191 7.16 11.33 9.47
N TRP A 192 6.91 12.46 10.11
CA TRP A 192 7.72 12.98 11.21
C TRP A 192 6.86 13.10 12.45
N THR A 193 7.30 12.50 13.56
CA THR A 193 6.56 12.52 14.82
C THR A 193 7.29 13.39 15.83
N CYS A 194 6.54 14.21 16.57
CA CYS A 194 7.09 15.00 17.66
C CYS A 194 7.52 14.09 18.82
N CYS A 195 8.73 14.28 19.33
CA CYS A 195 9.29 13.49 20.44
C CYS A 195 8.75 13.91 21.81
N ASP A 196 8.06 15.05 21.91
CA ASP A 196 7.48 15.47 23.18
C ASP A 196 6.34 14.50 23.57
N LYS A 197 6.49 13.86 24.73
CA LYS A 197 5.58 12.84 25.25
C LYS A 197 4.13 13.33 25.42
N LYS A 198 3.93 14.64 25.59
CA LYS A 198 2.60 15.27 25.70
C LYS A 198 2.07 15.76 24.37
N CYS A 199 2.88 15.77 23.30
CA CYS A 199 2.48 16.24 21.97
C CYS A 199 2.21 15.09 20.99
N GLY A 200 3.20 14.25 20.70
CA GLY A 200 3.08 13.11 19.77
C GLY A 200 2.60 13.44 18.33
N LYS A 201 2.52 14.72 17.95
CA LYS A 201 1.91 15.14 16.68
C LYS A 201 2.70 14.65 15.48
N GLU A 202 1.99 14.11 14.50
CA GLU A 202 2.55 13.68 13.22
C GLU A 202 2.48 14.79 12.17
N VAL A 203 3.55 14.90 11.39
CA VAL A 203 3.70 15.82 10.26
C VAL A 203 4.12 15.01 9.05
N GLY A 204 3.24 14.98 8.05
CA GLY A 204 3.50 14.29 6.80
C GLY A 204 4.09 15.17 5.70
N ARG A 205 5.00 14.59 4.90
CA ARG A 205 5.61 15.20 3.71
C ARG A 205 5.71 14.18 2.56
N HIS A 206 5.61 14.66 1.33
CA HIS A 206 5.80 13.87 0.11
C HIS A 206 7.27 13.80 -0.35
N THR A 207 8.17 14.44 0.38
CA THR A 207 9.62 14.48 0.13
C THR A 207 10.36 14.54 1.47
N LYS A 208 11.64 14.16 1.50
CA LYS A 208 12.52 14.28 2.69
C LYS A 208 12.94 15.75 2.93
N SER A 209 11.96 16.62 3.15
CA SER A 209 12.13 18.07 3.18
C SER A 209 12.26 18.69 4.57
N ILE A 210 11.98 17.92 5.63
CA ILE A 210 12.16 18.42 7.00
C ILE A 210 13.61 18.23 7.43
N ASN A 211 14.24 19.33 7.86
CA ASN A 211 15.53 19.31 8.53
C ASN A 211 15.33 19.50 10.05
N PRO A 212 15.48 18.46 10.88
CA PRO A 212 15.28 18.54 12.33
C PRO A 212 16.21 19.52 13.05
N LYS A 213 17.33 19.90 12.41
CA LYS A 213 18.26 20.89 12.98
C LYS A 213 17.71 22.31 12.94
N THR A 214 16.82 22.60 11.99
CA THR A 214 16.31 23.96 11.74
C THR A 214 14.80 24.07 11.87
N GLN A 215 14.09 22.94 11.90
CA GLN A 215 12.63 22.88 11.93
C GLN A 215 12.15 22.02 13.08
N ALA A 216 11.24 22.57 13.87
CA ALA A 216 10.67 21.95 15.05
C ALA A 216 9.13 21.78 14.94
N CYS A 217 8.55 21.07 15.90
CA CYS A 217 7.11 20.88 16.01
C CYS A 217 6.40 22.24 16.15
N ARG A 218 5.47 22.55 15.24
CA ARG A 218 4.71 23.81 15.28
C ARG A 218 3.74 23.92 16.45
N CYS A 219 3.47 22.80 17.14
CA CYS A 219 2.54 22.77 18.26
C CYS A 219 3.21 23.10 19.60
N CYS A 220 4.44 22.63 19.82
CA CYS A 220 5.12 22.73 21.12
C CYS A 220 6.60 23.11 21.02
N GLY A 221 7.15 23.31 19.82
CA GLY A 221 8.58 23.54 19.61
C GLY A 221 9.48 22.32 19.78
N GLY A 222 8.91 21.14 20.10
CA GLY A 222 9.67 19.91 20.30
C GLY A 222 10.32 19.35 19.03
N LEU A 223 11.35 18.50 19.21
CA LEU A 223 12.08 17.85 18.12
C LEU A 223 11.16 16.94 17.28
N LEU A 224 11.36 16.94 15.97
CA LEU A 224 10.69 16.05 15.02
C LEU A 224 11.65 14.93 14.59
N VAL A 225 11.19 13.69 14.66
CA VAL A 225 11.93 12.50 14.17
C VAL A 225 11.18 11.83 13.04
N GLN A 226 11.89 11.42 11.99
CA GLN A 226 11.30 10.73 10.86
C GLN A 226 10.94 9.30 11.25
N THR A 227 9.65 9.02 11.37
CA THR A 227 9.08 7.73 11.75
C THR A 227 8.70 6.88 10.54
N ASN A 228 8.52 7.47 9.35
CA ASN A 228 8.33 6.75 8.09
C ASN A 228 9.08 7.45 6.94
N PRO A 229 9.80 6.72 6.06
CA PRO A 229 10.47 5.47 6.43
C PRO A 229 11.37 5.73 7.64
N VAL A 230 11.58 4.74 8.53
CA VAL A 230 12.46 4.91 9.69
C VAL A 230 13.82 5.41 9.19
N ALA A 231 14.23 6.60 9.61
CA ALA A 231 15.53 7.13 9.21
C ALA A 231 16.62 6.16 9.69
N ARG A 232 17.49 5.71 8.78
CA ARG A 232 18.72 4.99 9.16
C ARG A 232 19.43 5.87 10.18
N THR A 233 19.63 5.36 11.39
CA THR A 233 20.35 6.05 12.46
C THR A 233 21.64 6.58 11.86
N LEU A 234 21.78 7.91 11.80
CA LEU A 234 23.07 8.51 11.52
C LEU A 234 24.00 7.99 12.60
N LYS A 235 24.98 7.15 12.26
CA LYS A 235 26.08 6.80 13.16
C LYS A 235 26.62 8.13 13.66
N THR A 236 26.39 8.43 14.93
CA THR A 236 26.96 9.60 15.57
C THR A 236 28.46 9.39 15.53
N ARG A 237 29.15 10.14 14.67
CA ARG A 237 30.61 10.25 14.73
C ARG A 237 30.90 11.17 15.92
N LEU A 238 30.84 10.61 17.13
CA LEU A 238 31.57 11.16 18.27
C LEU A 238 32.95 10.50 18.24
N GLU A 239 33.85 11.07 17.47
CA GLU A 239 35.25 11.13 17.87
C GLU A 239 35.39 12.52 18.51
N CYS A 240 35.36 12.57 19.84
CA CYS A 240 35.89 13.68 20.62
C CYS A 240 37.04 13.09 21.43
N ASP A 241 38.24 13.51 21.06
CA ASP A 241 39.35 13.90 21.94
C ASP A 241 39.48 13.11 23.25
N VAL A 242 40.50 12.24 23.29
CA VAL A 242 41.22 11.96 24.53
C VAL A 242 42.65 12.43 24.28
N GLU A 243 43.01 13.55 24.92
CA GLU A 243 44.38 13.98 25.09
C GLU A 243 45.16 12.92 25.89
N GLU A 244 46.38 12.65 25.45
CA GLU A 244 47.56 12.53 26.34
C GLU A 244 48.81 13.01 25.58
#